data_AF-A0A0J9UCA1-F1
#
_entry.id   AF-A0A0J9UCA1-F1
#
_cell.length_a   1.000
_cell.length_b   1.000
_cell.length_c   1.000
_cell.angle_alpha   90.00
_cell.angle_beta   90.00
_cell.angle_gamma   90.00
#
_symmetry.space_group_name_H-M   'P 1'
#
loop_
_entity.id
_entity.type
_entity.pdbx_description
1 polymer ?
#
loop_
_entity_poly.entity_id
_entity_poly.type
_entity_poly.pdbx_seq_one_letter_code
_entity_poly.pdbx_strand_id
1 'polypeptide(L)'
;MCLESIIPSCKTNILPPFSASTQLPKKVPKKTTFKMGGLNLEVFKFGTYIMFPIGIMFYFGTNLDNRFAVPGFWPKPEECNKIPKDRDEIKAEYDRIVARQKLRQAKKLEEERKRAAQQPENDQPDS
;
A
#
# COMPACT_ATOMS: atom_id res chain seq x y z
N MET A 1 42.65 -27.62 43.09
CA MET A 1 43.30 -28.50 44.09
C MET A 1 42.28 -29.61 44.34
N CYS A 2 42.43 -30.86 43.96
CA CYS A 2 43.57 -31.76 43.77
C CYS A 2 43.29 -32.60 42.51
N LEU A 3 44.19 -32.79 41.55
CA LEU A 3 45.30 -33.76 41.56
C LEU A 3 44.90 -35.13 42.15
N GLU A 4 44.76 -36.13 41.29
CA GLU A 4 45.39 -37.46 41.33
C GLU A 4 44.81 -38.26 40.15
N SER A 5 45.54 -38.43 39.05
CA SER A 5 46.70 -39.34 38.86
C SER A 5 46.28 -40.81 38.84
N ILE A 6 47.05 -41.58 38.06
CA ILE A 6 47.16 -43.05 38.10
C ILE A 6 46.24 -43.83 37.13
N ILE A 7 46.79 -43.97 35.93
CA ILE A 7 46.74 -45.22 35.15
C ILE A 7 47.64 -46.23 35.90
N PRO A 8 47.30 -47.54 36.00
CA PRO A 8 47.98 -48.50 35.13
C PRO A 8 47.21 -49.78 34.76
N SER A 9 47.59 -50.32 33.59
CA SER A 9 47.82 -51.75 33.36
C SER A 9 46.62 -52.72 33.38
N CYS A 10 46.29 -53.25 32.20
CA CYS A 10 46.23 -54.70 31.96
C CYS A 10 46.23 -54.99 30.45
N LYS A 11 47.39 -55.42 29.95
CA LYS A 11 47.53 -56.19 28.70
C LYS A 11 47.07 -57.63 28.96
N THR A 12 46.32 -58.23 28.03
CA THR A 12 46.42 -59.64 27.54
C THR A 12 45.25 -59.89 26.57
N ASN A 13 45.47 -59.76 25.26
CA ASN A 13 45.70 -60.85 24.30
C ASN A 13 44.58 -61.90 24.21
N ILE A 14 43.64 -61.69 23.29
CA ILE A 14 43.01 -62.79 22.54
C ILE A 14 42.77 -62.30 21.10
N LEU A 15 43.15 -63.14 20.15
CA LEU A 15 43.10 -62.87 18.71
C LEU A 15 41.64 -62.77 18.17
N PRO A 16 41.46 -62.12 17.02
CA PRO A 16 40.17 -61.98 16.32
C PRO A 16 39.87 -63.29 15.56
N PRO A 17 38.59 -63.59 15.22
CA PRO A 17 38.10 -63.12 13.91
C PRO A 17 36.57 -63.06 13.82
N PHE A 18 35.95 -61.90 13.57
CA PHE A 18 34.73 -61.93 12.77
C PHE A 18 34.34 -60.57 12.22
N SER A 19 34.11 -60.60 10.91
CA SER A 19 33.15 -59.76 10.21
C SER A 19 33.51 -58.29 10.05
N ALA A 20 34.20 -58.04 8.94
CA ALA A 20 34.10 -56.80 8.20
C ALA A 20 32.62 -56.46 7.93
N SER A 21 32.01 -55.65 8.81
CA SER A 21 30.85 -54.86 8.44
C SER A 21 31.36 -53.65 7.65
N THR A 22 31.46 -53.85 6.33
CA THR A 22 31.67 -52.79 5.37
C THR A 22 30.52 -51.78 5.49
N GLN A 23 30.78 -50.68 6.17
CA GLN A 23 29.91 -49.51 6.19
C GLN A 23 29.78 -48.97 4.76
N LEU A 24 28.60 -49.13 4.16
CA LEU A 24 28.27 -48.53 2.87
C LEU A 24 28.26 -47.00 2.99
N PRO A 25 28.92 -46.25 2.08
CA PRO A 25 29.01 -44.80 2.18
C PRO A 25 27.63 -44.15 1.96
N LYS A 26 27.16 -43.40 2.96
CA LYS A 26 25.98 -42.53 2.85
C LYS A 26 26.27 -41.45 1.81
N LYS A 27 25.71 -41.61 0.59
CA LYS A 27 25.75 -40.57 -0.45
C LYS A 27 24.92 -39.37 0.00
N VAL A 28 25.59 -38.27 0.27
CA VAL A 28 24.98 -36.95 0.48
C VAL A 28 24.29 -36.54 -0.84
N PRO A 29 23.03 -36.07 -0.83
CA PRO A 29 22.38 -35.62 -2.05
C PRO A 29 23.13 -34.42 -2.61
N LYS A 30 23.68 -34.60 -3.82
CA LYS A 30 24.28 -33.50 -4.58
C LYS A 30 23.17 -32.49 -4.86
N LYS A 31 23.26 -31.28 -4.30
CA LYS A 31 22.45 -30.14 -4.73
C LYS A 31 22.77 -29.89 -6.20
N THR A 32 21.90 -30.37 -7.09
CA THR A 32 21.89 -29.98 -8.50
C THR A 32 21.45 -28.53 -8.57
N THR A 33 22.41 -27.62 -8.45
CA THR A 33 22.24 -26.24 -8.90
C THR A 33 21.79 -26.32 -10.36
N PHE A 34 20.56 -25.88 -10.62
CA PHE A 34 19.98 -25.76 -11.96
C PHE A 34 20.84 -24.76 -12.76
N LYS A 35 21.96 -25.22 -13.33
CA LYS A 35 22.68 -24.50 -14.38
C LYS A 35 21.89 -24.69 -15.68
N MET A 36 20.70 -24.08 -15.74
CA MET A 36 19.96 -23.95 -16.98
C MET A 36 20.19 -22.53 -17.46
N GLY A 37 21.29 -22.32 -18.18
CA GLY A 37 21.73 -20.99 -18.59
C GLY A 37 22.63 -21.04 -19.80
N GLY A 38 22.18 -21.73 -20.86
CA GLY A 38 22.75 -21.59 -22.20
C GLY A 38 22.00 -20.51 -22.99
N LEU A 39 22.56 -20.09 -24.12
CA LEU A 39 22.04 -19.04 -25.03
C LEU A 39 20.53 -19.17 -25.33
N ASN A 40 20.00 -20.40 -25.38
CA ASN A 40 18.58 -20.68 -25.61
C ASN A 40 17.65 -20.16 -24.49
N LEU A 41 18.09 -20.14 -23.22
CA LEU A 41 17.31 -19.55 -22.13
C LEU A 41 17.40 -18.02 -22.13
N GLU A 42 18.47 -17.45 -22.67
CA GLU A 42 18.57 -16.00 -22.84
C GLU A 42 17.61 -15.53 -23.92
N VAL A 43 17.54 -16.20 -25.08
CA VAL A 43 16.57 -15.88 -26.14
C VAL A 43 15.12 -15.98 -25.66
N PHE A 44 14.79 -16.97 -24.82
CA PHE A 44 13.45 -17.07 -24.21
C PHE A 44 13.18 -15.91 -23.24
N LYS A 45 14.18 -15.50 -22.45
CA LYS A 45 14.08 -14.37 -21.53
C LYS A 45 13.93 -13.05 -22.29
N PHE A 46 14.70 -12.85 -23.35
CA PHE A 46 14.59 -11.70 -24.24
C PHE A 46 13.25 -11.68 -24.99
N GLY A 47 12.81 -12.82 -25.52
CA GLY A 47 11.51 -12.96 -26.17
C GLY A 47 10.36 -12.65 -25.22
N THR A 48 10.42 -13.13 -23.97
CA THR A 48 9.43 -12.79 -22.93
C THR A 48 9.47 -11.30 -22.60
N TYR A 49 10.66 -10.71 -22.41
CA TYR A 49 10.79 -9.29 -22.11
C TYR A 49 10.41 -8.35 -23.26
N ILE A 50 10.39 -8.82 -24.51
CA ILE A 50 9.95 -8.05 -25.67
C ILE A 50 8.45 -8.28 -25.92
N MET A 51 7.99 -9.54 -25.90
CA MET A 51 6.58 -9.88 -26.16
C MET A 51 5.65 -9.49 -25.02
N PHE A 52 6.10 -9.54 -23.77
CA PHE A 52 5.29 -9.15 -22.61
C PHE A 52 4.90 -7.66 -22.64
N PRO A 53 5.83 -6.69 -22.78
CA PRO A 53 5.46 -5.29 -22.86
C PRO A 53 4.73 -4.98 -24.16
N ILE A 54 5.14 -5.53 -25.31
CA ILE A 54 4.44 -5.26 -26.58
C ILE A 54 3.01 -5.82 -26.54
N GLY A 55 2.81 -7.00 -25.99
CA GLY A 55 1.50 -7.65 -25.87
C GLY A 55 0.57 -6.92 -24.89
N ILE A 56 1.07 -6.55 -23.71
CA ILE A 56 0.31 -5.75 -22.75
C ILE A 56 -0.02 -4.38 -23.33
N MET A 57 0.94 -3.73 -23.99
CA MET A 57 0.75 -2.43 -24.61
C MET A 57 -0.20 -2.53 -25.81
N PHE A 58 -0.22 -3.60 -26.59
CA PHE A 58 -1.20 -3.79 -27.66
C PHE A 58 -2.61 -4.09 -27.13
N TYR A 59 -2.71 -4.93 -26.10
CA TYR A 59 -3.98 -5.32 -25.47
C TYR A 59 -4.66 -4.14 -24.79
N PHE A 60 -3.91 -3.35 -24.01
CA PHE A 60 -4.46 -2.17 -23.35
C PHE A 60 -4.42 -0.92 -24.25
N GLY A 61 -3.38 -0.75 -25.08
CA GLY A 61 -3.13 0.46 -25.88
C GLY A 61 -4.20 0.80 -26.91
N THR A 62 -4.90 -0.20 -27.44
CA THR A 62 -5.95 0.03 -28.45
C THR A 62 -7.32 0.35 -27.85
N ASN A 63 -7.55 0.09 -26.55
CA ASN A 63 -8.88 0.18 -25.93
C ASN A 63 -8.83 0.59 -24.43
N LEU A 64 -7.86 1.41 -24.01
CA LEU A 64 -7.79 1.92 -22.63
C LEU A 64 -9.06 2.68 -22.25
N ASP A 65 -9.55 3.53 -23.15
CA ASP A 65 -10.69 4.42 -22.87
C ASP A 65 -11.96 3.63 -22.55
N ASN A 66 -12.31 2.61 -23.35
CA ASN A 66 -13.53 1.84 -23.13
C ASN A 66 -13.47 0.91 -21.89
N ARG A 67 -12.26 0.45 -21.50
CA ARG A 67 -12.07 -0.48 -20.38
C ARG A 67 -11.87 0.23 -19.03
N PHE A 68 -11.40 1.47 -19.03
CA PHE A 68 -11.14 2.26 -17.83
C PHE A 68 -12.04 3.50 -17.68
N ALA A 69 -12.88 3.83 -18.67
CA ALA A 69 -13.88 4.88 -18.50
C ALA A 69 -14.93 4.44 -17.48
N VAL A 70 -14.99 5.17 -16.36
CA VAL A 70 -16.06 5.02 -15.38
C VAL A 70 -17.31 5.72 -15.94
N PRO A 71 -18.40 4.98 -16.24
CA PRO A 71 -19.61 5.58 -16.76
C PRO A 71 -20.20 6.52 -15.70
N GLY A 72 -20.37 7.79 -16.04
CA GLY A 72 -20.87 8.81 -15.10
C GLY A 72 -19.83 9.34 -14.12
N PHE A 73 -18.52 9.21 -14.41
CA PHE A 73 -17.47 9.84 -13.60
C PHE A 73 -17.70 11.34 -13.40
N TRP A 74 -18.12 12.02 -14.47
CA TRP A 74 -18.47 13.43 -14.40
C TRP A 74 -19.92 13.60 -13.95
N PRO A 75 -20.18 14.45 -12.94
CA PRO A 75 -21.52 14.86 -12.59
C PRO A 75 -22.25 15.32 -13.86
N LYS A 76 -23.47 14.82 -14.05
CA LYS A 76 -24.24 15.15 -15.25
C LYS A 76 -24.40 16.67 -15.32
N PRO A 77 -24.35 17.28 -16.50
CA PRO A 77 -24.49 18.74 -16.66
C PRO A 77 -25.85 19.28 -16.17
N GLU A 78 -26.81 18.38 -15.93
CA GLU A 78 -28.10 18.68 -15.30
C GLU A 78 -28.01 18.87 -13.78
N GLU A 79 -27.04 18.23 -13.13
CA GLU A 79 -26.78 18.30 -11.68
C GLU A 79 -25.73 19.38 -11.35
N CYS A 80 -24.93 19.78 -12.32
CA CYS A 80 -24.04 20.93 -12.17
C CYS A 80 -24.85 22.23 -12.00
N ASN A 81 -24.52 23.01 -10.98
CA ASN A 81 -25.10 24.33 -10.76
C ASN A 81 -24.91 25.20 -12.02
N LYS A 82 -26.01 25.52 -12.71
CA LYS A 82 -25.95 26.30 -13.95
C LYS A 82 -25.63 27.73 -13.61
N ILE A 83 -24.46 28.20 -14.04
CA ILE A 83 -24.09 29.60 -13.92
C ILE A 83 -25.03 30.41 -14.83
N PRO A 84 -25.71 31.45 -14.30
CA PRO A 84 -26.51 32.37 -15.10
C PRO A 84 -25.70 32.94 -16.27
N LYS A 85 -26.23 32.87 -17.49
CA LYS A 85 -25.51 33.33 -18.70
C LYS A 85 -25.93 34.73 -19.13
N ASP A 86 -27.16 35.12 -18.82
CA ASP A 86 -27.73 36.41 -19.23
C ASP A 86 -27.49 37.52 -18.20
N ARG A 87 -27.31 38.75 -18.67
CA ARG A 87 -26.99 39.93 -17.83
C ARG A 87 -28.05 40.19 -16.75
N ASP A 88 -29.33 40.00 -17.06
CA ASP A 88 -30.42 40.28 -16.12
C ASP A 88 -30.63 39.13 -15.14
N GLU A 89 -30.40 37.89 -15.57
CA GLU A 89 -30.38 36.70 -14.71
C GLU A 89 -29.25 36.80 -13.66
N ILE A 90 -28.08 37.32 -14.06
CA ILE A 90 -26.94 37.58 -13.15
C ILE A 90 -27.31 38.59 -12.07
N LYS A 91 -28.02 39.68 -12.41
CA LYS A 91 -28.44 40.68 -11.42
C LYS A 91 -29.44 40.09 -10.42
N ALA A 92 -30.42 39.34 -10.91
CA ALA A 92 -31.41 38.70 -10.05
C ALA A 92 -30.78 37.69 -9.06
N GLU A 93 -29.85 36.85 -9.53
CA GLU A 93 -29.15 35.92 -8.64
C GLU A 93 -28.19 36.65 -7.70
N TYR A 94 -27.55 37.75 -8.14
CA TYR A 94 -26.73 38.61 -7.27
C TYR A 94 -27.56 39.21 -6.11
N ASP A 95 -28.72 39.78 -6.40
CA ASP A 95 -29.60 40.37 -5.40
C ASP A 95 -30.07 39.31 -4.39
N ARG A 96 -30.39 38.10 -4.87
CA ARG A 96 -30.71 36.94 -4.03
C ARG A 96 -29.56 36.56 -3.09
N ILE A 97 -28.33 36.53 -3.60
CA ILE A 97 -27.14 36.23 -2.80
C ILE A 97 -26.94 37.30 -1.73
N VAL A 98 -27.03 38.58 -2.09
CA VAL A 98 -26.88 39.71 -1.16
C VAL A 98 -27.94 39.66 -0.06
N ALA A 99 -29.20 39.39 -0.41
CA ALA A 99 -30.28 39.24 0.57
C ALA A 99 -29.99 38.09 1.56
N ARG A 100 -29.53 36.93 1.06
CA ARG A 100 -29.14 35.78 1.91
C ARG A 100 -27.97 36.14 2.83
N GLN A 101 -26.99 36.90 2.36
CA GLN A 101 -25.87 37.35 3.18
C GLN A 101 -26.31 38.32 4.28
N LYS A 102 -27.13 39.33 3.95
CA LYS A 102 -27.68 40.28 4.93
C LYS A 102 -28.45 39.56 6.04
N LEU A 103 -29.30 38.59 5.68
CA LEU A 103 -30.03 37.78 6.66
C LEU A 103 -29.09 36.97 7.56
N ARG A 104 -28.05 36.35 7.00
CA ARG A 104 -27.05 35.60 7.78
C ARG A 104 -26.28 36.51 8.73
N GLN A 105 -25.92 37.71 8.30
CA GLN A 105 -25.24 38.70 9.14
C GLN A 105 -26.13 39.18 10.27
N ALA A 106 -27.41 39.50 9.99
CA ALA A 106 -28.36 39.89 11.01
C ALA A 106 -28.57 38.81 12.07
N LYS A 107 -28.70 37.54 11.65
CA LYS A 107 -28.78 36.39 12.58
C LYS A 107 -27.56 36.26 13.45
N LYS A 108 -26.35 36.37 12.89
CA LYS A 108 -25.10 36.34 13.66
C LYS A 108 -25.05 37.45 14.70
N LEU A 109 -25.39 38.68 14.31
CA LEU A 109 -25.41 39.82 15.23
C LEU A 109 -26.43 39.64 16.37
N GLU A 110 -27.60 39.07 16.07
CA GLU A 110 -28.61 38.77 17.08
C GLU A 110 -28.15 37.67 18.04
N GLU A 111 -27.53 36.61 17.53
CA GLU A 111 -26.93 35.54 18.34
C GLU A 111 -25.80 36.07 19.23
N GLU A 112 -24.93 36.94 18.71
CA GLU A 112 -23.87 37.61 19.48
C GLU A 112 -24.46 38.49 20.59
N ARG A 113 -25.51 39.28 20.30
CA ARG A 113 -26.21 40.07 21.32
C ARG A 113 -26.85 39.20 22.39
N LYS A 114 -27.48 38.08 22.01
CA LYS A 114 -28.07 37.13 22.96
C LYS A 114 -27.00 36.47 23.83
N ARG A 115 -25.86 36.07 23.24
CA ARG A 115 -24.72 35.51 23.98
C ARG A 115 -24.10 36.52 24.94
N ALA A 116 -23.92 37.77 24.53
CA ALA A 116 -23.42 38.84 25.38
C ALA A 116 -24.39 39.17 26.54
N ALA A 117 -25.71 39.11 26.30
CA ALA A 117 -26.71 39.30 27.35
C ALA A 117 -26.86 38.10 28.30
N GLN A 118 -26.45 36.89 27.86
CA GLN A 118 -26.49 35.65 28.65
C GLN A 118 -25.14 35.31 29.31
N GLN A 119 -24.12 36.15 29.18
CA GLN A 119 -22.89 36.07 30.00
C GLN A 119 -23.08 36.94 31.25
N PRO A 120 -23.62 36.41 32.37
CA PRO A 120 -23.42 37.05 33.66
C PRO A 120 -21.94 36.88 34.03
N GLU A 121 -21.26 38.02 34.19
CA GLU A 121 -20.21 38.27 35.18
C GLU A 121 -19.71 37.02 35.93
N ASN A 122 -18.84 36.23 35.30
CA ASN A 122 -18.04 35.19 35.95
C ASN A 122 -16.53 35.46 35.80
N ASP A 123 -16.17 36.65 35.30
CA ASP A 123 -14.79 37.13 35.29
C ASP A 123 -14.48 37.81 36.63
N GLN A 124 -14.48 37.01 37.72
CA GLN A 124 -13.85 37.42 38.97
C GLN A 124 -12.34 37.28 38.77
N PRO A 125 -11.53 38.36 38.78
CA PRO A 125 -10.08 38.23 38.77
C PRO A 125 -9.64 37.61 40.11
N ASP A 126 -9.27 36.33 40.07
CA ASP A 126 -8.67 35.61 41.20
C ASP A 126 -7.36 36.31 41.60
N SER A 127 -7.23 36.60 42.90
CA SER A 127 -6.16 37.41 43.51
C SER A 127 -4.89 36.61 43.76
#